data_AF-A0A1V5LF49-F1
#
_entry.id   AF-A0A1V5LF49-F1
#
_cell.length_a   1.000
_cell.length_b   1.000
_cell.length_c   1.000
_cell.angle_alpha   90.00
_cell.angle_beta   90.00
_cell.angle_gamma   90.00
#
_symmetry.space_group_name_H-M   'P 1'
#
loop_
_entity.id
_entity.type
_entity.pdbx_description
1 polymer ?
#
loop_
_entity_poly.entity_id
_entity_poly.type
_entity_poly.pdbx_seq_one_letter_code
_entity_poly.pdbx_strand_id
1 'polypeptide(L)'
;MITAPLVRSRLPIVLDSVTTVTAPGEMIDVVVTEHGIAINPRRQDLLDRLKGSTLPLKTIEELRDIAARMSGVPEKPQFADRVVAVIEFRDGTIIDAVRELVPPE
;
A
#
# COMPACT_ATOMS: atom_id res chain seq x y z
N MET A 1 11.15 4.65 2.68
CA MET A 1 10.87 3.43 3.47
C MET A 1 9.59 3.63 4.25
N ILE A 2 8.70 2.63 4.24
CA ILE A 2 7.48 2.59 5.06
C ILE A 2 7.62 1.43 6.04
N THR A 3 7.30 1.67 7.32
CA THR A 3 7.17 0.63 8.34
C THR A 3 5.72 0.59 8.80
N ALA A 4 5.10 -0.59 8.76
CA ALA A 4 3.73 -0.77 9.21
C ALA A 4 3.49 -2.22 9.66
N PRO A 5 2.58 -2.45 10.61
CA PRO A 5 2.08 -3.81 10.83
C PRO A 5 1.39 -4.31 9.55
N LEU A 6 1.39 -5.61 9.29
CA LEU A 6 0.73 -6.13 8.08
C LEU A 6 -0.81 -6.04 8.18
N VAL A 7 -1.33 -6.17 9.41
CA VAL A 7 -2.75 -6.08 9.73
C VAL A 7 -2.95 -5.20 10.97
N ARG A 8 -3.96 -4.33 10.96
CA ARG A 8 -4.43 -3.59 12.15
C ARG A 8 -5.82 -4.07 12.54
N SER A 9 -5.92 -4.80 13.65
CA SER A 9 -7.16 -5.47 14.08
C SER A 9 -7.66 -6.41 12.96
N ARG A 10 -8.72 -6.02 12.23
CA ARG A 10 -9.30 -6.77 11.11
C ARG A 10 -9.02 -6.15 9.74
N LEU A 11 -8.16 -5.14 9.66
CA LEU A 11 -7.92 -4.40 8.42
C LEU A 11 -6.51 -4.70 7.88
N PRO A 12 -6.38 -5.26 6.66
CA PRO A 12 -5.10 -5.41 6.01
C PRO A 12 -4.53 -4.06 5.59
N ILE A 13 -3.21 -3.89 5.74
CA ILE A 13 -2.50 -2.65 5.38
C ILE A 13 -1.98 -2.72 3.93
N VAL A 14 -1.60 -3.90 3.46
CA VAL A 14 -1.21 -4.13 2.07
C VAL A 14 -2.42 -4.70 1.33
N LEU A 15 -2.87 -3.97 0.30
CA LEU A 15 -4.09 -4.23 -0.49
C LEU A 15 -3.74 -4.22 -1.98
N ASP A 16 -4.66 -4.69 -2.84
CA ASP A 16 -4.53 -4.53 -4.29
C ASP A 16 -4.58 -3.05 -4.74
N SER A 17 -5.37 -2.25 -4.05
CA SER A 17 -5.58 -0.83 -4.35
C SER A 17 -5.87 -0.06 -3.08
N VAL A 18 -5.14 1.02 -2.83
CA VAL A 18 -5.44 1.95 -1.74
C VAL A 18 -6.66 2.81 -2.09
N THR A 19 -7.35 3.32 -1.07
CA THR A 19 -8.48 4.24 -1.27
C THR A 19 -8.03 5.61 -1.79
N THR A 20 -6.83 6.05 -1.38
CA THR A 20 -6.28 7.36 -1.75
C THR A 20 -4.77 7.29 -1.85
N VAL A 21 -4.23 7.78 -2.96
CA VAL A 21 -2.80 7.89 -3.21
C VAL A 21 -2.29 9.25 -2.73
N THR A 22 -1.55 9.25 -1.63
CA THR A 22 -0.87 10.46 -1.10
C THR A 22 0.62 10.49 -1.40
N ALA A 23 1.20 9.32 -1.70
CA ALA A 23 2.58 9.15 -2.11
C ALA A 23 2.64 8.15 -3.27
N PRO A 24 3.08 8.59 -4.47
CA PRO A 24 3.34 7.69 -5.59
C PRO A 24 4.25 6.52 -5.21
N GLY A 25 3.84 5.30 -5.58
CA GLY A 25 4.56 4.07 -5.24
C GLY A 25 5.99 4.02 -5.78
N GLU A 26 6.29 4.74 -6.85
CA GLU A 26 7.64 4.83 -7.41
C GLU A 26 8.66 5.55 -6.51
N MET A 27 8.20 6.34 -5.53
CA MET A 27 9.07 6.94 -4.53
C MET A 27 9.26 6.06 -3.28
N ILE A 28 8.51 4.97 -3.17
CA ILE A 28 8.58 4.08 -2.03
C ILE A 28 9.52 2.93 -2.36
N ASP A 29 10.72 2.98 -1.78
CA ASP A 29 11.75 1.97 -2.05
C ASP A 29 11.50 0.64 -1.35
N VAL A 30 11.00 0.67 -0.11
CA VAL A 30 10.90 -0.50 0.76
C VAL A 30 9.71 -0.35 1.70
N VAL A 31 8.98 -1.46 1.89
CA VAL A 31 7.95 -1.66 2.91
C VAL A 31 8.41 -2.74 3.88
N VAL A 32 8.39 -2.46 5.18
CA VAL A 32 8.81 -3.39 6.23
C VAL A 32 7.63 -3.68 7.15
N THR A 33 7.37 -4.98 7.36
CA THR A 33 6.34 -5.49 8.25
C THR A 33 6.92 -6.58 9.16
N GLU A 34 6.19 -6.97 10.19
CA GLU A 34 6.50 -8.12 11.05
C GLU A 34 6.46 -9.47 10.31
N HIS A 35 5.91 -9.52 9.08
CA HIS A 35 5.80 -10.70 8.24
C HIS A 35 6.81 -10.74 7.08
N GLY A 36 7.61 -9.69 6.91
CA GLY A 36 8.64 -9.62 5.88
C GLY A 36 8.88 -8.21 5.33
N ILE A 37 9.87 -8.12 4.44
CA ILE A 37 10.32 -6.88 3.82
C ILE A 37 10.08 -6.96 2.31
N ALA A 38 9.30 -6.04 1.77
CA ALA A 38 9.12 -5.88 0.33
C ALA A 38 9.96 -4.72 -0.19
N ILE A 39 10.85 -5.01 -1.13
CA ILE A 39 11.64 -4.01 -1.85
C ILE A 39 10.95 -3.75 -3.17
N ASN A 40 10.82 -2.48 -3.52
CA ASN A 40 10.26 -2.06 -4.79
C ASN A 40 11.10 -2.64 -5.94
N PRO A 41 10.48 -3.34 -6.93
CA PRO A 41 11.21 -3.90 -8.06
C PRO A 41 12.01 -2.87 -8.87
N ARG A 42 11.67 -1.58 -8.80
CA ARG A 42 12.43 -0.49 -9.43
C ARG A 42 13.78 -0.22 -8.77
N ARG A 43 14.03 -0.77 -7.57
CA ARG A 43 15.27 -0.61 -6.79
C ARG A 43 16.18 -1.83 -6.91
N GLN A 44 16.61 -2.09 -8.14
CA GLN A 44 17.52 -3.21 -8.44
C GLN A 44 18.84 -3.10 -7.66
N ASP A 45 19.30 -1.89 -7.38
CA ASP A 45 20.48 -1.63 -6.55
C ASP A 45 20.35 -2.21 -5.13
N LEU A 46 19.15 -2.17 -4.54
CA LEU A 46 18.89 -2.74 -3.22
C LEU A 46 18.73 -4.26 -3.30
N LEU A 47 18.03 -4.76 -4.32
CA LEU A 47 17.84 -6.19 -4.55
C LEU A 47 19.19 -6.90 -4.74
N ASP A 48 20.08 -6.32 -5.53
CA ASP A 48 21.41 -6.88 -5.79
C ASP A 48 22.29 -6.88 -4.52
N ARG A 49 22.25 -5.79 -3.75
CA ARG A 49 23.02 -5.66 -2.50
C ARG A 49 22.53 -6.61 -1.40
N LEU A 50 21.25 -6.98 -1.41
CA LEU A 50 20.65 -7.85 -0.40
C LEU A 50 20.53 -9.30 -0.87
N LYS A 51 21.02 -9.61 -2.07
CA LYS A 51 21.08 -10.97 -2.60
C LYS A 51 21.93 -11.85 -1.69
N GLY A 52 21.37 -12.98 -1.27
CA GLY A 52 22.03 -13.91 -0.34
C GLY A 52 22.00 -13.46 1.13
N SER A 53 21.32 -12.35 1.47
CA SER A 53 21.06 -12.00 2.86
C SER A 53 20.07 -12.97 3.52
N THR A 54 20.11 -13.03 4.85
CA THR A 54 19.16 -13.81 5.67
C THR A 54 17.88 -13.03 5.99
N LEU A 55 17.70 -11.84 5.39
CA LEU A 55 16.52 -11.03 5.61
C LEU A 55 15.28 -11.71 5.00
N PRO A 56 14.11 -11.62 5.64
CA PRO A 56 12.87 -12.21 5.14
C PRO A 56 12.28 -11.36 4.01
N LEU A 57 12.96 -11.34 2.86
CA LEU A 57 12.51 -10.63 1.66
C LEU A 57 11.29 -11.33 1.07
N LYS A 58 10.31 -10.52 0.68
CA LYS A 58 9.06 -10.93 0.03
C LYS A 58 8.71 -9.96 -1.08
N THR A 59 7.89 -10.39 -2.01
CA THR A 59 7.17 -9.49 -2.91
C THR A 59 6.07 -8.75 -2.14
N ILE A 60 5.62 -7.60 -2.64
CA ILE A 60 4.52 -6.87 -1.98
C ILE A 60 3.20 -7.64 -2.11
N GLU A 61 3.05 -8.43 -3.18
CA GLU A 61 1.94 -9.34 -3.43
C GLU A 61 1.90 -10.48 -2.40
N GLU A 62 3.05 -11.07 -2.03
CA GLU A 62 3.10 -12.06 -0.96
C GLU A 62 2.66 -11.47 0.39
N LEU A 63 3.07 -10.22 0.70
CA LEU A 63 2.61 -9.54 1.91
C LEU A 63 1.09 -9.30 1.86
N ARG A 64 0.55 -8.85 0.73
CA ARG A 64 -0.91 -8.72 0.50
C ARG A 64 -1.62 -10.05 0.77
N ASP A 65 -1.14 -11.15 0.20
CA ASP A 65 -1.79 -12.46 0.30
C ASP A 65 -1.72 -13.03 1.73
N ILE A 66 -0.65 -12.74 2.47
CA ILE A 66 -0.58 -13.04 3.90
C ILE A 66 -1.64 -12.22 4.66
N ALA A 67 -1.74 -10.92 4.40
CA ALA A 67 -2.69 -10.02 5.07
C ALA A 67 -4.15 -10.46 4.82
N ALA A 68 -4.48 -10.80 3.58
CA ALA A 68 -5.81 -11.27 3.18
C ALA A 68 -6.17 -12.62 3.82
N ARG A 69 -5.21 -13.54 3.99
CA ARG A 69 -5.44 -14.81 4.71
C ARG A 69 -5.68 -14.60 6.20
N MET A 70 -5.06 -13.58 6.80
CA MET A 70 -5.21 -13.28 8.24
C MET A 70 -6.51 -12.54 8.56
N SER A 71 -6.93 -11.62 7.70
CA SER A 71 -8.02 -10.67 8.00
C SER A 71 -9.24 -10.77 7.08
N GLY A 72 -9.16 -11.59 6.03
CA GLY A 72 -10.12 -11.58 4.92
C GLY A 72 -9.85 -10.42 3.96
N VAL A 73 -10.64 -10.37 2.88
CA VAL A 73 -10.62 -9.24 1.95
C VAL A 73 -11.67 -8.23 2.43
N PRO A 74 -11.29 -6.98 2.76
CA PRO A 74 -12.25 -5.97 3.19
C PRO A 74 -13.19 -5.59 2.03
N GLU A 75 -14.46 -5.41 2.35
CA GLU A 75 -15.42 -4.84 1.40
C GLU A 75 -15.01 -3.42 1.03
N LYS A 76 -15.02 -3.11 -0.27
CA LYS A 76 -14.63 -1.79 -0.76
C LYS A 76 -15.77 -0.79 -0.50
N PRO A 77 -15.47 0.41 0.02
CA PRO A 77 -16.47 1.46 0.15
C PRO A 77 -17.02 1.87 -1.22
N GLN A 78 -18.30 2.25 -1.24
CA GLN A 78 -18.95 2.82 -2.42
C GLN A 78 -18.85 4.35 -2.40
N PHE A 79 -18.54 4.93 -3.55
CA PHE A 79 -18.36 6.38 -3.68
C PHE A 79 -19.31 6.95 -4.74
N ALA A 80 -19.83 8.14 -4.47
CA ALA A 80 -20.57 8.93 -5.45
C ALA A 80 -19.63 9.71 -6.39
N ASP A 81 -20.19 10.37 -7.40
CA ASP A 81 -19.39 11.11 -8.38
C ASP A 81 -18.81 12.43 -7.85
N ARG A 82 -19.37 12.97 -6.76
CA ARG A 82 -18.95 14.24 -6.19
C ARG A 82 -17.54 14.15 -5.61
N VAL A 83 -16.63 14.95 -6.16
CA VAL A 83 -15.29 15.15 -5.61
C VAL A 83 -15.38 16.09 -4.40
N VAL A 84 -14.87 15.65 -3.25
CA VAL A 84 -14.89 16.42 -1.99
C VAL A 84 -13.52 17.02 -1.65
N ALA A 85 -12.44 16.44 -2.17
CA ALA A 85 -11.08 16.98 -2.07
C ALA A 85 -10.19 16.48 -3.21
N VAL A 86 -9.11 17.20 -3.48
CA VAL A 86 -8.06 16.81 -4.42
C VAL A 86 -6.74 16.64 -3.67
N ILE A 87 -5.90 15.70 -4.11
CA ILE A 87 -4.58 15.47 -3.55
C ILE A 87 -3.58 16.13 -4.51
N GLU A 88 -3.12 17.31 -4.10
CA GLU A 88 -2.02 18.01 -4.76
C GLU A 88 -0.69 17.47 -4.23
N PHE A 89 0.17 17.06 -5.16
CA PHE A 89 1.52 16.61 -4.87
C PHE A 89 2.49 17.79 -4.76
N ARG A 90 3.69 17.55 -4.25
CA ARG A 90 4.66 18.61 -3.91
C ARG A 90 5.11 19.48 -5.08
N ASP A 91 4.90 19.03 -6.31
CA ASP A 91 5.22 19.73 -7.54
C ASP A 91 4.02 20.47 -8.15
N GLY A 92 2.88 20.50 -7.44
CA GLY A 92 1.63 21.13 -7.88
C GLY A 92 0.76 20.26 -8.77
N THR A 93 1.18 19.02 -9.09
CA THR A 93 0.34 18.10 -9.86
C THR A 93 -0.76 17.49 -9.00
N ILE A 94 -1.94 17.28 -9.57
CA ILE A 94 -3.02 16.54 -8.89
C ILE A 94 -2.82 15.05 -9.17
N ILE A 95 -2.58 14.27 -8.12
CA ILE A 95 -2.27 12.83 -8.23
C ILE A 95 -3.46 11.94 -7.89
N ASP A 96 -4.45 12.46 -7.17
CA ASP A 96 -5.66 11.72 -6.81
C ASP A 96 -6.79 12.68 -6.36
N ALA A 97 -7.99 12.14 -6.16
CA ALA A 97 -9.14 12.86 -5.61
C ALA A 97 -9.93 12.01 -4.62
N VAL A 98 -10.41 12.63 -3.53
CA VAL A 98 -11.34 12.01 -2.59
C VAL A 98 -12.76 12.24 -3.07
N ARG A 99 -13.55 11.16 -3.13
CA ARG A 99 -14.96 11.18 -3.52
C ARG A 99 -15.88 11.01 -2.31
N GLU A 100 -17.08 11.54 -2.42
CA GLU A 100 -18.12 11.45 -1.41
C GLU A 100 -18.49 9.98 -1.13
N LEU A 101 -18.49 9.59 0.15
CA LEU A 101 -18.83 8.24 0.60
C LEU A 101 -20.35 8.06 0.55
N VAL A 102 -20.81 6.96 -0.07
CA VAL A 102 -22.21 6.54 0.04
C VAL A 102 -22.38 5.80 1.37
N PRO A 103 -23.27 6.26 2.27
CA PRO A 103 -23.53 5.55 3.52
C PRO A 103 -24.03 4.13 3.26
N PRO A 104 -23.54 3.11 3.99
CA PRO A 104 -24.14 1.77 3.92
C PRO A 104 -25.57 1.82 4.43
N GLU A 105 -26.47 1.05 3.80
CA GLU A 105 -27.83 0.79 4.28
C GLU A 105 -27.84 -0.04 5.57
#